data_AF-A0A7Y1TKR5-F1
#
_entry.id   AF-A0A7Y1TKR5-F1
#
_cell.length_a   1.000
_cell.length_b   1.000
_cell.length_c   1.000
_cell.angle_alpha   90.00
_cell.angle_beta   90.00
_cell.angle_gamma   90.00
#
_symmetry.space_group_name_H-M   'P 1'
#
loop_
_entity.id
_entity.type
_entity.pdbx_description
1 polymer ?
#
loop_
_entity_poly.entity_id
_entity_poly.type
_entity_poly.pdbx_seq_one_letter_code
_entity_poly.pdbx_strand_id
1 'polypeptide(L)'
;MRQLTVILLMILFISCGQKIEKEDLELLNGYWEISVVEFPSGDKKRYEINTTVDYIEVSGMKGYRKKVQPLPDGSFITSDDAENFSLSARNDAFIMLYNNEMSEWEEEIEQLTETLLVLKNNEQIRYIYRRYHPVILD
;
A
#
# COMPACT_ATOMS: atom_id res chain seq x y z
N MET A 1 -49.12 -19.07 4.29
CA MET A 1 -47.67 -19.14 3.97
C MET A 1 -47.39 -18.35 2.69
N ARG A 2 -47.16 -17.03 2.78
CA ARG A 2 -46.65 -16.21 1.67
C ARG A 2 -46.17 -14.82 2.10
N GLN A 3 -45.90 -14.64 3.40
CA GLN A 3 -45.38 -13.40 4.00
C GLN A 3 -43.89 -13.53 4.35
N LEU A 4 -43.25 -14.64 3.97
CA LEU A 4 -41.86 -14.97 4.32
C LEU A 4 -40.87 -14.74 3.18
N THR A 5 -41.32 -14.34 2.00
CA THR A 5 -40.46 -14.27 0.80
C THR A 5 -39.84 -12.90 0.56
N VAL A 6 -40.12 -11.88 1.39
CA VAL A 6 -39.65 -10.49 1.16
C VAL A 6 -38.47 -10.10 2.07
N ILE A 7 -38.12 -10.91 3.07
CA ILE A 7 -37.08 -10.58 4.06
C ILE A 7 -35.67 -11.06 3.63
N LEU A 8 -35.50 -11.53 2.38
CA LEU A 8 -34.21 -12.02 1.88
C LEU A 8 -33.45 -11.04 0.99
N LEU A 9 -34.00 -9.84 0.72
CA LEU A 9 -33.41 -8.89 -0.23
C LEU A 9 -32.75 -7.65 0.40
N MET A 10 -32.48 -7.67 1.71
CA MET A 10 -31.96 -6.49 2.44
C MET A 10 -30.65 -6.74 3.18
N ILE A 11 -29.86 -7.73 2.75
CA ILE A 11 -28.41 -7.71 3.02
C ILE A 11 -27.79 -6.85 1.92
N LEU A 12 -28.12 -5.56 1.96
CA LEU A 12 -27.41 -4.55 1.20
C LEU A 12 -25.98 -4.56 1.72
N PHE A 13 -25.07 -4.86 0.80
CA PHE A 13 -23.62 -4.77 0.89
C PHE A 13 -23.18 -3.65 1.82
N ILE A 14 -22.91 -4.00 3.09
CA ILE A 14 -22.05 -3.17 3.94
C ILE A 14 -20.65 -3.38 3.39
N SER A 15 -20.33 -2.67 2.30
CA SER A 15 -18.96 -2.50 1.84
C SER A 15 -18.27 -1.62 2.90
N CYS A 16 -17.89 -2.24 4.01
CA CYS A 16 -17.14 -1.61 5.07
C CYS A 16 -15.67 -1.51 4.64
N GLY A 17 -15.42 -0.71 3.60
CA GLY A 17 -14.08 -0.16 3.39
C GLY A 17 -13.94 1.02 4.33
N GLN A 18 -12.94 0.99 5.22
CA GLN A 18 -12.62 2.16 6.02
C GLN A 18 -12.15 3.25 5.05
N LYS A 19 -12.87 4.38 5.03
CA LYS A 19 -12.49 5.52 4.18
C LYS A 19 -11.18 6.07 4.70
N ILE A 20 -10.20 6.24 3.81
CA ILE A 20 -8.91 6.85 4.15
C ILE A 20 -9.13 8.36 4.24
N GLU A 21 -8.86 8.93 5.41
CA GLU A 21 -8.86 10.37 5.62
C GLU A 21 -7.47 10.94 5.38
N LYS A 22 -7.36 12.27 5.28
CA LYS A 22 -6.08 12.92 4.97
C LYS A 22 -5.08 12.70 6.10
N GLU A 23 -5.56 12.67 7.32
CA GLU A 23 -4.81 12.47 8.55
C GLU A 23 -4.19 11.06 8.61
N ASP A 24 -4.82 10.07 7.97
CA ASP A 24 -4.31 8.70 7.88
C ASP A 24 -3.06 8.60 7.00
N LEU A 25 -2.80 9.56 6.11
CA LEU A 25 -1.64 9.53 5.20
C LEU A 25 -0.30 9.50 5.93
N GLU A 26 -0.24 10.00 7.17
CA GLU A 26 0.94 9.89 8.03
C GLU A 26 1.26 8.42 8.36
N LEU A 27 0.28 7.50 8.28
CA LEU A 27 0.51 6.07 8.43
C LEU A 27 1.34 5.49 7.28
N LEU A 28 1.56 6.20 6.17
CA LEU A 28 2.50 5.76 5.14
C LEU A 28 3.94 5.75 5.67
N ASN A 29 4.27 6.63 6.62
CA ASN A 29 5.63 6.80 7.12
C ASN A 29 6.22 5.52 7.71
N GLY A 30 7.43 5.16 7.32
CA GLY A 30 8.19 4.04 7.85
C GLY A 30 8.46 2.93 6.83
N TYR A 31 8.72 1.72 7.33
CA TYR A 31 9.23 0.60 6.53
C TYR A 31 8.11 -0.41 6.20
N TRP A 32 8.04 -0.78 4.93
CA TRP A 32 7.03 -1.66 4.36
C TRP A 32 7.68 -2.81 3.60
N GLU A 33 7.24 -4.02 3.90
CA GLU A 33 7.69 -5.23 3.23
C GLU A 33 6.58 -5.78 2.35
N ILE A 34 6.87 -6.05 1.08
CA ILE A 34 5.90 -6.64 0.18
C ILE A 34 5.61 -8.09 0.60
N SER A 35 4.32 -8.43 0.70
CA SER A 35 3.86 -9.76 1.09
C SER A 35 3.23 -10.50 -0.08
N VAL A 36 2.45 -9.81 -0.91
CA VAL A 36 1.75 -10.40 -2.05
C VAL A 36 1.67 -9.39 -3.20
N VAL A 37 1.87 -9.88 -4.42
CA VAL A 37 1.47 -9.22 -5.66
C VAL A 37 0.28 -9.97 -6.24
N GLU A 38 -0.85 -9.32 -6.41
CA GLU A 38 -2.05 -9.88 -7.04
C GLU A 38 -2.21 -9.30 -8.44
N PHE A 39 -2.30 -10.17 -9.44
CA PHE A 39 -2.48 -9.78 -10.84
C PHE A 39 -3.97 -9.70 -11.19
N PRO A 40 -4.33 -8.97 -12.26
CA PRO A 40 -5.72 -8.88 -12.73
C PRO A 40 -6.34 -10.23 -13.12
N SER A 41 -5.50 -11.21 -13.49
CA SER A 41 -5.92 -12.60 -13.75
C SER A 41 -6.42 -13.34 -12.51
N GLY A 42 -6.13 -12.81 -11.31
CA GLY A 42 -6.34 -13.48 -10.02
C GLY A 42 -5.12 -14.25 -9.52
N ASP A 43 -4.06 -14.37 -10.32
CA ASP A 43 -2.81 -14.99 -9.90
C ASP A 43 -2.15 -14.19 -8.78
N LYS A 44 -1.51 -14.89 -7.84
CA LYS A 44 -0.85 -14.27 -6.68
C LYS A 44 0.58 -14.74 -6.56
N LYS A 45 1.51 -13.80 -6.43
CA LYS A 45 2.90 -14.06 -6.07
C LYS A 45 3.11 -13.69 -4.61
N ARG A 46 3.38 -14.68 -3.76
CA ARG A 46 3.67 -14.50 -2.33
C ARG A 46 5.17 -14.37 -2.10
N TYR A 47 5.53 -13.50 -1.16
CA TYR A 47 6.89 -13.21 -0.75
C TYR A 47 7.02 -13.53 0.75
N GLU A 48 7.70 -14.64 1.06
CA GLU A 48 7.97 -15.03 2.45
C GLU A 48 9.24 -14.37 3.00
N ILE A 49 10.22 -14.13 2.12
CA ILE A 49 11.51 -13.51 2.45
C ILE A 49 11.78 -12.43 1.41
N ASN A 50 12.01 -11.19 1.87
CA ASN A 50 12.43 -10.08 1.04
C ASN A 50 13.84 -9.63 1.42
N THR A 51 14.70 -9.43 0.43
CA THR A 51 16.05 -8.89 0.63
C THR A 51 16.06 -7.37 0.79
N THR A 52 14.95 -6.72 0.45
CA THR A 52 14.79 -5.26 0.54
C THR A 52 13.38 -4.92 1.01
N VAL A 53 13.23 -3.75 1.61
CA VAL A 53 11.95 -3.16 2.01
C VAL A 53 11.85 -1.76 1.45
N ASP A 54 10.63 -1.24 1.36
CA ASP A 54 10.38 0.12 0.93
C ASP A 54 10.22 1.01 2.16
N TYR A 55 11.09 2.02 2.27
CA TYR A 55 10.93 3.13 3.20
C TYR A 55 10.11 4.22 2.52
N ILE A 56 9.05 4.66 3.18
CA ILE A 56 8.20 5.76 2.72
C ILE A 56 8.26 6.88 3.75
N GLU A 57 8.43 8.10 3.27
CA GLU A 57 8.31 9.31 4.07
C GLU A 57 7.40 10.31 3.36
N VAL A 58 6.45 10.85 4.11
CA VAL A 58 5.42 11.79 3.69
C VAL A 58 5.40 12.93 4.67
N SER A 59 5.32 14.14 4.12
CA SER A 59 5.07 15.37 4.87
C SER A 59 3.97 16.14 4.14
N GLY A 60 2.74 16.05 4.65
CA GLY A 60 1.57 16.64 4.00
C GLY A 60 1.17 15.88 2.74
N MET A 61 1.27 16.54 1.57
CA MET A 61 0.83 15.96 0.27
C MET A 61 2.00 15.58 -0.65
N LYS A 62 3.21 15.47 -0.09
CA LYS A 62 4.42 15.11 -0.83
C LYS A 62 5.25 14.15 0.00
N GLY A 63 6.02 13.32 -0.68
CA GLY A 63 6.87 12.34 -0.04
C GLY A 63 7.87 11.74 -1.01
N TYR A 64 8.60 10.75 -0.51
CA TYR A 64 9.44 9.90 -1.32
C TYR A 64 9.36 8.45 -0.85
N ARG A 65 9.58 7.53 -1.79
CA ARG A 65 9.73 6.10 -1.55
C ARG A 65 11.15 5.70 -1.89
N LYS A 66 11.74 4.83 -1.08
CA LYS A 66 13.11 4.37 -1.29
C LYS A 66 13.26 2.91 -0.92
N LYS A 67 13.94 2.15 -1.77
CA LYS A 67 14.29 0.77 -1.46
C LYS A 67 15.51 0.73 -0.56
N VAL A 68 15.42 -0.04 0.52
CA VAL A 68 16.51 -0.20 1.49
C VAL A 68 16.71 -1.68 1.80
N GLN A 69 17.95 -2.07 2.07
CA GLN A 69 18.30 -3.41 2.52
C GLN A 69 18.61 -3.37 4.02
N PRO A 70 17.80 -4.01 4.88
CA PRO A 70 18.09 -4.09 6.31
C PRO A 70 19.31 -4.99 6.58
N LEU A 71 20.10 -4.62 7.57
CA LEU A 71 21.24 -5.37 8.07
C LEU A 71 20.97 -5.97 9.46
N PRO A 72 21.66 -7.07 9.85
CA PRO A 72 21.45 -7.69 11.17
C PRO A 72 21.75 -6.79 12.37
N ASP A 73 22.60 -5.77 12.19
CA ASP A 73 22.93 -4.79 13.21
C ASP A 73 21.88 -3.65 13.35
N GLY A 74 20.77 -3.74 12.60
CA GLY A 74 19.69 -2.75 12.58
C GLY A 74 19.95 -1.54 11.67
N SER A 75 21.11 -1.48 11.00
CA SER A 75 21.38 -0.46 9.99
C SER A 75 20.77 -0.84 8.63
N PHE A 76 20.81 0.09 7.67
CA PHE A 76 20.26 -0.12 6.32
C PHE A 76 21.28 0.27 5.26
N ILE A 77 21.40 -0.55 4.21
CA ILE A 77 22.09 -0.20 2.97
C ILE A 77 21.06 0.45 2.03
N THR A 78 21.45 1.55 1.39
CA THR A 78 20.60 2.29 0.45
C THR A 78 21.45 3.03 -0.60
N SER A 79 20.84 3.37 -1.74
CA SER A 79 21.44 4.12 -2.87
C SER A 79 20.84 5.52 -3.00
N ASP A 80 21.23 6.33 -3.99
CA ASP A 80 20.59 7.64 -4.24
C ASP A 80 19.46 7.54 -5.28
N ASP A 81 18.52 6.62 -5.04
CA ASP A 81 17.46 6.20 -5.95
C ASP A 81 16.05 6.45 -5.37
N ALA A 82 15.91 7.48 -4.54
CA ALA A 82 14.61 7.85 -3.98
C ALA A 82 13.64 8.32 -5.07
N GLU A 83 12.43 7.76 -5.06
CA GLU A 83 11.34 8.11 -5.96
C GLU A 83 10.43 9.12 -5.26
N ASN A 84 10.52 10.39 -5.69
CA ASN A 84 9.61 11.42 -5.20
C ASN A 84 8.20 11.20 -5.71
N PHE A 85 7.20 11.44 -4.86
CA PHE A 85 5.80 11.41 -5.25
C PHE A 85 5.01 12.57 -4.63
N SER A 86 3.86 12.84 -5.24
CA SER A 86 2.82 13.70 -4.66
C SER A 86 1.54 12.92 -4.43
N LEU A 87 0.74 13.35 -3.45
CA LEU A 87 -0.53 12.74 -3.13
C LEU A 87 -1.67 13.58 -3.72
N SER A 88 -2.65 12.93 -4.33
CA SER A 88 -3.83 13.58 -4.92
C SER A 88 -5.11 12.89 -4.44
N ALA A 89 -6.07 13.67 -3.93
CA ALA A 89 -7.39 13.16 -3.60
C ALA A 89 -8.27 13.13 -4.87
N ARG A 90 -8.75 11.94 -5.26
CA ARG A 90 -9.63 11.74 -6.42
C ARG A 90 -10.72 10.73 -6.06
N ASN A 91 -11.99 11.08 -6.27
CA ASN A 91 -13.13 10.15 -6.11
C ASN A 91 -13.11 9.35 -4.79
N ASP A 92 -12.91 10.03 -3.66
CA ASP A 92 -12.80 9.41 -2.32
C ASP A 92 -11.60 8.47 -2.11
N ALA A 93 -10.61 8.48 -3.01
CA ALA A 93 -9.34 7.78 -2.87
C ALA A 93 -8.16 8.76 -2.87
N PHE A 94 -7.03 8.31 -2.33
CA PHE A 94 -5.75 8.99 -2.46
C PHE A 94 -4.86 8.26 -3.47
N ILE A 95 -4.25 9.03 -4.36
CA ILE A 95 -3.38 8.54 -5.42
C ILE A 95 -1.96 9.05 -5.17
N MET A 96 -0.98 8.15 -5.17
CA MET A 96 0.44 8.45 -5.23
C MET A 96 0.83 8.68 -6.69
N LEU A 97 1.32 9.88 -7.00
CA LEU A 97 1.73 10.30 -8.33
C LEU A 97 3.25 10.38 -8.38
N TYR A 98 3.86 9.47 -9.11
CA TYR A 98 5.31 9.40 -9.30
C TYR A 98 5.68 9.96 -10.67
N ASN A 99 6.81 10.65 -10.71
CA ASN A 99 7.34 11.29 -11.89
C ASN A 99 8.87 11.32 -11.79
N ASN A 100 9.54 10.92 -12.86
CA ASN A 100 10.97 11.16 -13.07
C ASN A 100 11.21 11.48 -14.55
N GLU A 101 12.46 11.74 -14.95
CA GLU A 101 12.81 12.12 -16.32
C GLU A 101 12.40 11.08 -17.39
N MET A 102 12.19 9.82 -16.99
CA MET A 102 11.96 8.70 -17.90
C MET A 102 10.54 8.14 -17.83
N SER A 103 9.79 8.35 -16.75
CA SER A 103 8.54 7.65 -16.49
C SER A 103 7.63 8.41 -15.53
N GLU A 104 6.33 8.25 -15.74
CA GLU A 104 5.28 8.70 -14.84
C GLU A 104 4.34 7.53 -14.58
N TRP A 105 4.00 7.29 -13.32
CA TRP A 105 3.03 6.27 -12.94
C TRP A 105 2.25 6.68 -11.70
N GLU A 106 1.08 6.07 -11.54
CA GLU A 106 0.19 6.36 -10.43
C GLU A 106 -0.15 5.07 -9.68
N GLU A 107 -0.26 5.15 -8.36
CA GLU A 107 -0.69 4.07 -7.48
C GLU A 107 -1.85 4.57 -6.60
N GLU A 108 -3.01 3.91 -6.66
CA GLU A 108 -4.14 4.16 -5.77
C GLU A 108 -3.90 3.49 -4.41
N ILE A 109 -4.09 4.24 -3.31
CA ILE A 109 -4.06 3.70 -1.96
C ILE A 109 -5.45 3.11 -1.66
N GLU A 110 -5.57 1.79 -1.77
CA GLU A 110 -6.86 1.11 -1.56
C GLU A 110 -7.12 0.78 -0.08
N GLN A 111 -6.06 0.53 0.68
CA GLN A 111 -6.13 0.31 2.13
C GLN A 111 -4.88 0.88 2.79
N LEU A 112 -5.08 1.56 3.92
CA LEU A 112 -4.01 2.08 4.75
C LEU A 112 -4.42 1.95 6.22
N THR A 113 -3.60 1.23 6.98
CA THR A 113 -3.71 1.07 8.43
C THR A 113 -2.31 1.07 9.03
N GLU A 114 -2.19 0.99 10.35
CA GLU A 114 -0.89 0.88 11.02
C GLU A 114 -0.05 -0.30 10.50
N THR A 115 -0.68 -1.42 10.10
CA THR A 115 0.01 -2.68 9.77
C THR A 115 -0.10 -3.13 8.31
N LEU A 116 -1.02 -2.54 7.53
CA LEU A 116 -1.36 -2.94 6.17
C LEU A 116 -1.39 -1.74 5.24
N LEU A 117 -0.73 -1.87 4.10
CA LEU A 117 -0.79 -0.96 2.98
C LEU A 117 -1.10 -1.75 1.71
N VAL A 118 -2.13 -1.33 0.96
CA VAL A 118 -2.48 -1.92 -0.35
C VAL A 118 -2.45 -0.83 -1.40
N LEU A 119 -1.58 -1.00 -2.39
CA LEU A 119 -1.43 -0.10 -3.54
C LEU A 119 -1.91 -0.80 -4.81
N LYS A 120 -2.63 -0.09 -5.68
CA LYS A 120 -3.06 -0.59 -6.98
C LYS A 120 -2.58 0.32 -8.09
N ASN A 121 -1.87 -0.23 -9.09
CA ASN A 121 -1.41 0.55 -10.23
C ASN A 121 -2.48 0.65 -11.34
N ASN A 122 -2.17 1.40 -12.40
CA ASN A 122 -3.01 1.55 -13.59
C ASN A 122 -3.34 0.21 -14.30
N GLU A 123 -2.45 -0.77 -14.23
CA GLU A 123 -2.65 -2.13 -14.76
C GLU A 123 -3.52 -3.02 -13.87
N GLN A 124 -4.10 -2.50 -12.79
CA GLN A 124 -4.89 -3.23 -11.79
C GLN A 124 -4.08 -4.29 -11.02
N ILE A 125 -2.75 -4.20 -11.03
CA ILE A 125 -1.88 -5.01 -10.16
C ILE A 125 -1.95 -4.44 -8.76
N ARG A 126 -2.21 -5.30 -7.77
CA ARG A 126 -2.25 -4.93 -6.36
C ARG A 126 -0.98 -5.38 -5.65
N TYR A 127 -0.36 -4.46 -4.95
CA TYR A 127 0.81 -4.67 -4.11
C TYR A 127 0.37 -4.60 -2.65
N ILE A 128 0.43 -5.74 -1.95
CA ILE A 128 0.00 -5.88 -0.56
C ILE A 128 1.23 -5.90 0.31
N TYR A 129 1.37 -4.88 1.15
CA TYR A 129 2.48 -4.70 2.07
C TYR A 129 2.08 -4.97 3.51
N ARG A 130 3.04 -5.43 4.31
CA ARG A 130 2.96 -5.47 5.77
C ARG A 130 4.04 -4.60 6.36
N ARG A 131 3.85 -4.10 7.58
CA ARG A 131 4.91 -3.38 8.29
C ARG A 131 6.14 -4.25 8.47
N TYR A 132 7.29 -3.71 8.07
CA TYR A 132 8.56 -4.36 8.32
C TYR A 132 8.92 -4.26 9.79
N HIS A 133 9.29 -5.39 10.37
CA HIS A 133 9.87 -5.49 11.70
C HIS A 133 11.20 -6.24 11.55
N PRO A 134 12.32 -5.69 12.04
CA PRO A 134 13.59 -6.39 12.01
C PRO A 134 13.48 -7.75 12.68
N VAL A 135 13.97 -8.78 11.99
CA VAL A 135 14.16 -10.10 12.62
C VAL A 135 15.51 -10.05 13.32
N ILE A 136 15.50 -9.88 14.63
CA ILE A 136 16.70 -10.04 15.46
C ILE A 136 16.93 -11.55 15.60
N LEU A 137 18.05 -12.04 15.09
CA LEU A 137 18.51 -13.41 15.32
C LEU A 137 19.38 -13.38 16.58
N ASP A 138 18.86 -13.95 17.68
CA ASP A 138 19.60 -14.17 18.93
C ASP A 138 20.69 -15.25 18.79
#